data_AF-A0A9X4Y988-F1
#
_entry.id   AF-A0A9X4Y988-F1
#
_cell.length_a   1.000
_cell.length_b   1.000
_cell.length_c   1.000
_cell.angle_alpha   90.00
_cell.angle_beta   90.00
_cell.angle_gamma   90.00
#
_symmetry.space_group_name_H-M   'P 1'
#
loop_
_entity.id
_entity.type
_entity.pdbx_description
1 polymer ?
#
loop_
_entity_poly.entity_id
_entity_poly.type
_entity_poly.pdbx_seq_one_letter_code
_entity_poly.pdbx_strand_id
1 'polypeptide(L)'
;MFLAILIGGLIGSAFGLPGALIGALIGGGLVYWGRMKLYRRVREVQSRFMESVFAVMGAVCKADGVVTQDEIQVAEALFERFHLNESQREAAKAAFNRGKADDFDLDAELREFLRRSGGQSGLLQMFLQVQVAAVAADGEVHENEHDMLVRVARGLGLSESQVEQLEAMLRGGAAGGAAEQQQSLEDAYKVLGVSPEVSDAELKKAYRKLMSENHPDKLAGRGMPDSMREMAEEKTQEIANAYDRIKKAREQAA
;
A
#
# COMPACT_ATOMS: atom_id res chain seq x y z
N MET A 1 -20.26 11.20 17.44
CA MET A 1 -21.05 12.45 17.30
C MET A 1 -22.19 12.48 18.31
N PHE A 2 -23.15 11.53 18.23
CA PHE A 2 -24.29 11.47 19.15
C PHE A 2 -23.89 11.36 20.64
N LEU A 3 -22.90 10.53 20.97
CA LEU A 3 -22.42 10.34 22.34
C LEU A 3 -21.77 11.60 22.94
N ALA A 4 -21.07 12.39 22.13
CA ALA A 4 -20.41 13.62 22.57
C ALA A 4 -21.39 14.79 22.72
N ILE A 5 -22.44 14.83 21.89
CA ILE A 5 -23.55 15.76 22.02
C ILE A 5 -24.34 15.45 23.30
N LEU A 6 -24.58 14.15 23.58
CA LEU A 6 -25.22 13.70 24.82
C LEU A 6 -24.39 14.05 26.05
N ILE A 7 -23.10 13.71 26.08
CA ILE A 7 -22.19 14.03 27.20
C ILE A 7 -22.07 15.53 27.41
N GLY A 8 -21.89 16.29 26.33
CA GLY A 8 -21.85 17.76 26.37
C GLY A 8 -23.16 18.35 26.91
N GLY A 9 -24.30 17.83 26.48
CA GLY A 9 -25.62 18.25 26.98
C GLY A 9 -25.87 17.88 28.44
N LEU A 10 -25.40 16.71 28.88
CA LEU A 10 -25.50 16.24 30.26
C LEU A 10 -24.67 17.12 31.21
N ILE A 11 -23.43 17.47 30.83
CA ILE A 11 -22.58 18.39 31.58
C ILE A 11 -23.22 19.80 31.61
N GLY A 12 -23.76 20.26 30.48
CA GLY A 12 -24.41 21.56 30.36
C GLY A 12 -25.70 21.69 31.18
N SER A 13 -26.41 20.58 31.42
CA SER A 13 -27.67 20.57 32.17
C SER A 13 -27.54 21.00 33.64
N ALA A 14 -26.32 20.96 34.19
CA ALA A 14 -26.02 21.53 35.51
C ALA A 14 -26.33 23.04 35.61
N PHE A 15 -26.45 23.72 34.47
CA PHE A 15 -26.79 25.15 34.35
C PHE A 15 -28.19 25.38 33.75
N GLY A 16 -29.07 24.37 33.84
CA GLY A 16 -30.43 24.40 33.32
C GLY A 16 -30.55 24.08 31.83
N LEU A 17 -31.78 24.18 31.30
CA LEU A 17 -32.10 23.84 29.90
C LEU A 17 -31.27 24.63 28.87
N PRO A 18 -31.02 25.94 29.02
CA PRO A 18 -30.13 26.67 28.11
C PRO A 18 -28.69 26.16 28.16
N GLY A 19 -28.19 25.79 29.34
CA GLY A 19 -26.86 25.20 29.52
C GLY A 19 -26.73 23.84 28.83
N ALA A 20 -27.76 23.00 28.88
CA ALA A 20 -27.80 21.72 28.18
C ALA A 20 -27.69 21.87 26.65
N LEU A 21 -28.37 22.86 26.07
CA LEU A 21 -28.28 23.15 24.63
C LEU A 21 -26.89 23.65 24.23
N ILE A 22 -26.30 24.55 25.03
CA ILE A 22 -24.94 25.07 24.79
C ILE A 22 -23.91 23.95 24.93
N GLY A 23 -24.00 23.12 25.96
CA GLY A 23 -23.11 21.99 26.18
C GLY A 23 -23.19 20.95 25.06
N ALA A 24 -24.39 20.66 24.56
CA ALA A 24 -24.61 19.77 23.41
C ALA A 24 -23.96 20.31 22.13
N LEU A 25 -24.08 21.62 21.87
CA LEU A 25 -23.46 22.30 20.73
C LEU A 25 -21.93 22.29 20.84
N ILE A 26 -21.36 22.55 22.02
CA ILE A 26 -19.91 22.49 22.27
C ILE A 26 -19.39 21.06 22.08
N GLY A 27 -20.07 20.05 22.64
CA GLY A 27 -19.69 18.64 22.48
C GLY A 27 -19.72 18.18 21.02
N GLY A 28 -20.75 18.59 20.26
CA GLY A 28 -20.82 18.36 18.82
C GLY A 28 -19.70 19.08 18.04
N GLY A 29 -19.46 20.35 18.37
CA GLY A 29 -18.44 21.21 17.75
C GLY A 29 -17.01 20.71 17.99
N LEU A 30 -16.68 20.22 19.19
CA LEU A 30 -15.37 19.64 19.51
C LEU A 30 -15.11 18.36 18.69
N VAL A 31 -16.11 17.49 18.56
CA VAL A 31 -15.98 16.28 17.71
C VAL A 31 -15.87 16.67 16.24
N TYR A 32 -16.62 17.65 15.77
CA TYR A 32 -16.54 18.15 14.40
C TYR A 32 -15.15 18.73 14.09
N TRP A 33 -14.61 19.57 14.99
CA TRP A 33 -13.28 20.15 14.87
C TRP A 33 -12.17 19.09 14.93
N GLY A 34 -12.29 18.12 15.84
CA GLY A 34 -11.38 16.98 15.93
C GLY A 34 -11.39 16.13 14.66
N ARG A 35 -12.58 15.82 14.11
CA ARG A 35 -12.71 15.13 12.81
C ARG A 35 -12.10 15.95 11.68
N MET A 36 -12.35 17.26 11.61
CA MET A 36 -11.75 18.12 10.57
C MET A 36 -10.23 18.14 10.63
N LYS A 37 -9.64 18.22 11.83
CA LYS A 37 -8.18 18.11 12.01
C LYS A 37 -7.65 16.74 11.57
N LEU A 38 -8.38 15.67 11.90
CA LEU A 38 -8.02 14.32 11.47
C LEU A 38 -8.11 14.17 9.95
N TYR A 39 -9.19 14.63 9.32
CA TYR A 39 -9.35 14.64 7.86
C TYR A 39 -8.24 15.43 7.16
N ARG A 40 -7.86 16.60 7.67
CA ARG A 40 -6.76 17.39 7.11
C ARG A 40 -5.41 16.68 7.24
N ARG A 41 -5.13 16.06 8.39
CA ARG A 41 -3.92 15.27 8.62
C ARG A 41 -3.86 14.04 7.71
N VAL A 42 -4.97 13.31 7.59
CA VAL A 42 -5.08 12.14 6.71
C VAL A 42 -4.83 12.56 5.25
N ARG A 43 -5.48 13.63 4.78
CA ARG A 43 -5.28 14.14 3.41
C ARG A 43 -3.84 14.61 3.14
N GLU A 44 -3.16 15.18 4.13
CA GLU A 44 -1.75 15.58 4.03
C GLU A 44 -0.81 14.37 3.93
N VAL A 45 -1.05 13.33 4.73
CA VAL A 45 -0.31 12.05 4.65
C VAL A 45 -0.55 11.38 3.30
N GLN A 46 -1.78 11.35 2.82
CA GLN A 46 -2.15 10.77 1.52
C GLN A 46 -1.46 11.50 0.35
N SER A 47 -1.45 12.83 0.35
CA SER A 47 -0.84 13.61 -0.74
C SER A 47 0.67 13.38 -0.81
N ARG A 48 1.34 13.40 0.35
CA ARG A 48 2.78 13.14 0.45
C ARG A 48 3.16 11.70 0.13
N PHE A 49 2.32 10.72 0.49
CA PHE A 49 2.49 9.33 0.10
C PHE A 49 2.49 9.20 -1.42
N MET A 50 1.50 9.79 -2.10
CA MET A 50 1.40 9.77 -3.56
C MET A 50 2.62 10.44 -4.20
N GLU A 51 3.04 11.60 -3.71
CA GLU A 51 4.24 12.30 -4.20
C GLU A 51 5.49 11.40 -4.13
N SER A 52 5.71 10.67 -3.03
CA SER A 52 6.85 9.74 -2.94
C SER A 52 6.70 8.54 -3.86
N VAL A 53 5.50 7.97 -4.00
CA VAL A 53 5.24 6.85 -4.93
C VAL A 53 5.57 7.24 -6.36
N PHE A 54 5.06 8.38 -6.82
CA PHE A 54 5.28 8.84 -8.19
C PHE A 54 6.71 9.32 -8.42
N ALA A 55 7.37 9.93 -7.43
CA ALA A 55 8.77 10.30 -7.55
C ALA A 55 9.70 9.08 -7.65
N VAL A 56 9.49 8.04 -6.83
CA VAL A 56 10.28 6.82 -6.95
C VAL A 56 9.98 6.10 -8.26
N MET A 57 8.73 6.08 -8.70
CA MET A 57 8.37 5.49 -10.00
C MET A 57 9.08 6.21 -11.15
N GLY A 58 9.15 7.54 -11.12
CA GLY A 58 9.90 8.31 -12.11
C GLY A 58 11.41 8.00 -12.10
N ALA A 59 11.99 7.71 -10.93
CA ALA A 59 13.39 7.31 -10.81
C ALA A 59 13.64 5.88 -11.32
N VAL A 60 12.68 4.96 -11.11
CA VAL A 60 12.72 3.58 -11.61
C VAL A 60 12.62 3.57 -13.13
N CYS A 61 11.59 4.21 -13.70
CA CYS A 61 11.40 4.33 -15.17
C CYS A 61 12.58 5.04 -15.88
N LYS A 62 13.26 5.95 -15.18
CA LYS A 62 14.44 6.61 -15.75
C LYS A 62 15.67 5.71 -15.81
N ALA A 63 15.70 4.58 -15.11
CA ALA A 63 16.91 3.75 -15.00
C ALA A 63 17.48 3.33 -16.37
N ASP A 64 16.62 3.17 -17.39
CA ASP A 64 17.04 2.86 -18.77
C ASP A 64 17.23 4.08 -19.68
N GLY A 65 17.05 5.28 -19.14
CA GLY A 65 17.40 6.56 -19.76
C GLY A 65 16.22 7.31 -20.37
N VAL A 66 15.42 6.69 -21.23
CA VAL A 66 14.29 7.36 -21.91
C VAL A 66 12.96 6.74 -21.51
N VAL A 67 12.11 7.56 -20.89
CA VAL A 67 10.75 7.14 -20.55
C VAL A 67 9.91 6.97 -21.83
N THR A 68 9.36 5.78 -22.01
CA THR A 68 8.54 5.34 -23.15
C THR A 68 7.08 5.79 -23.00
N GLN A 69 6.30 5.65 -24.08
CA GLN A 69 4.85 5.91 -24.01
C GLN A 69 4.10 4.89 -23.16
N ASP A 70 4.63 3.68 -23.03
CA ASP A 70 4.00 2.61 -22.25
C ASP A 70 4.12 2.90 -20.75
N GLU A 71 5.28 3.38 -20.29
CA GLU A 71 5.47 3.84 -18.91
C GLU A 71 4.59 5.05 -18.55
N ILE A 72 4.35 5.94 -19.51
CA ILE A 72 3.41 7.06 -19.31
C ILE A 72 1.98 6.53 -19.16
N GLN A 73 1.56 5.57 -20.00
CA GLN A 73 0.23 4.96 -19.91
C GLN A 73 0.04 4.23 -18.57
N VAL A 74 1.08 3.57 -18.06
CA VAL A 74 1.09 2.94 -16.74
C VAL A 74 0.89 3.98 -15.63
N ALA A 75 1.61 5.10 -15.70
CA ALA A 75 1.44 6.20 -14.76
C ALA A 75 0.00 6.76 -14.81
N GLU A 76 -0.58 6.89 -16.00
CA GLU A 76 -1.95 7.35 -16.20
C GLU A 76 -2.99 6.35 -15.66
N ALA A 77 -2.80 5.05 -15.88
CA ALA A 77 -3.64 3.99 -15.32
C ALA A 77 -3.62 4.01 -13.78
N LEU A 78 -2.46 4.28 -13.18
CA LEU A 78 -2.34 4.46 -11.74
C LEU A 78 -3.08 5.71 -11.24
N PHE A 79 -3.14 6.80 -12.02
CA PHE A 79 -3.93 7.98 -11.66
C PHE A 79 -5.43 7.66 -11.59
N GLU A 80 -5.93 6.87 -12.54
CA GLU A 80 -7.32 6.44 -12.57
C GLU A 80 -7.64 5.49 -11.44
N ARG A 81 -6.78 4.49 -11.23
CA ARG A 81 -6.90 3.51 -10.14
C ARG A 81 -6.86 4.16 -8.77
N PHE A 82 -6.04 5.19 -8.58
CA PHE A 82 -6.01 5.98 -7.35
C PHE A 82 -7.03 7.11 -7.32
N HIS A 83 -8.01 7.10 -8.22
CA HIS A 83 -9.10 8.09 -8.30
C HIS A 83 -8.60 9.53 -8.05
N LEU A 84 -7.44 9.87 -8.62
CA LEU A 84 -6.83 11.17 -8.38
C LEU A 84 -7.68 12.26 -9.02
N ASN A 85 -8.01 13.29 -8.25
CA ASN A 85 -8.59 14.50 -8.83
C ASN A 85 -7.53 15.27 -9.64
N GLU A 86 -7.97 16.27 -10.40
CA GLU A 86 -7.10 17.06 -11.27
C GLU A 86 -5.88 17.65 -10.54
N SER A 87 -6.07 18.25 -9.35
CA SER A 87 -4.96 18.81 -8.57
C SER A 87 -3.97 17.74 -8.10
N GLN A 88 -4.46 16.55 -7.75
CA GLN A 88 -3.60 15.43 -7.36
C GLN A 88 -2.87 14.83 -8.55
N ARG A 89 -3.50 14.79 -9.72
CA ARG A 89 -2.88 14.35 -10.97
C ARG A 89 -1.72 15.27 -11.35
N GLU A 90 -1.88 16.58 -11.25
CA GLU A 90 -0.80 17.54 -11.52
C GLU A 90 0.34 17.41 -10.50
N ALA A 91 0.03 17.23 -9.21
CA ALA A 91 1.06 16.95 -8.20
C ALA A 91 1.80 15.63 -8.46
N ALA A 92 1.08 14.58 -8.87
CA ALA A 92 1.66 13.29 -9.22
C ALA A 92 2.58 13.38 -10.45
N LYS A 93 2.17 14.10 -11.50
CA LYS A 93 3.01 14.38 -12.68
C LYS A 93 4.26 15.17 -12.29
N ALA A 94 4.12 16.19 -11.46
CA ALA A 94 5.25 16.97 -10.98
C ALA A 94 6.23 16.11 -10.16
N ALA A 95 5.71 15.24 -9.30
CA ALA A 95 6.51 14.30 -8.52
C ALA A 95 7.22 13.28 -9.41
N PHE A 96 6.55 12.72 -10.41
CA PHE A 96 7.14 11.82 -11.40
C PHE A 96 8.28 12.51 -12.17
N ASN A 97 8.04 13.74 -12.63
CA ASN A 97 9.07 14.54 -13.30
C ASN A 97 10.27 14.86 -12.39
N ARG A 98 10.04 15.10 -11.09
CA ARG A 98 11.11 15.26 -10.09
C ARG A 98 11.92 13.98 -9.93
N GLY A 99 11.27 12.82 -9.91
CA GLY A 99 11.92 11.50 -9.86
C GLY A 99 12.87 11.25 -11.02
N LYS A 100 12.53 11.79 -12.19
CA LYS A 100 13.36 11.75 -13.40
C LYS A 100 14.50 12.78 -13.42
N ALA A 101 14.67 13.62 -12.40
CA ALA A 101 15.78 14.58 -12.40
C ALA A 101 17.13 13.85 -12.22
N ASP A 102 18.22 14.37 -12.79
CA ASP A 102 19.55 13.77 -12.66
C ASP A 102 20.09 13.85 -11.23
N ASP A 103 19.64 14.85 -10.47
CA ASP A 103 20.01 15.13 -9.08
C ASP A 103 19.04 14.52 -8.07
N PHE A 104 18.14 13.62 -8.52
CA PHE A 104 17.17 12.99 -7.63
C PHE A 104 17.84 12.03 -6.64
N ASP A 105 17.77 12.37 -5.35
CA ASP A 105 18.26 11.51 -4.26
C ASP A 105 17.18 10.51 -3.83
N LEU A 106 17.20 9.34 -4.46
CA LEU A 106 16.30 8.22 -4.15
C LEU A 106 16.38 7.80 -2.68
N ASP A 107 17.59 7.74 -2.11
CA ASP A 107 17.78 7.24 -0.75
C ASP A 107 17.27 8.25 0.29
N ALA A 108 17.35 9.56 0.00
CA ALA A 108 16.70 10.59 0.82
C ALA A 108 15.17 10.48 0.76
N GLU A 109 14.60 10.31 -0.43
CA GLU A 109 13.15 10.15 -0.59
C GLU A 109 12.63 8.91 0.16
N LEU A 110 13.30 7.77 0.03
CA LEU A 110 12.92 6.52 0.73
C LEU A 110 13.05 6.67 2.25
N ARG A 111 14.10 7.33 2.75
CA ARG A 111 14.24 7.60 4.20
C ARG A 111 13.14 8.52 4.72
N GLU A 112 12.77 9.54 3.95
CA GLU A 112 11.68 10.43 4.30
C GLU A 112 10.33 9.69 4.32
N PHE A 113 10.10 8.87 3.30
CA PHE A 113 8.94 7.98 3.24
C PHE A 113 8.86 7.06 4.45
N LEU A 114 9.94 6.34 4.79
CA LEU A 114 9.98 5.43 5.95
C LEU A 114 9.67 6.13 7.27
N ARG A 115 10.26 7.32 7.49
CA ARG A 115 9.99 8.12 8.70
C ARG A 115 8.52 8.50 8.81
N ARG A 116 7.90 8.86 7.68
CA ARG A 116 6.49 9.31 7.62
C ARG A 116 5.51 8.14 7.72
N SER A 117 5.84 7.01 7.11
CA SER A 117 5.05 5.77 7.15
C SER A 117 5.05 5.10 8.52
N GLY A 118 5.93 5.51 9.44
CA GLY A 118 5.95 5.06 10.83
C GLY A 118 6.17 3.55 10.99
N GLY A 119 6.86 2.92 10.04
CA GLY A 119 7.11 1.48 10.02
C GLY A 119 5.88 0.61 9.75
N GLN A 120 4.81 1.17 9.19
CA GLN A 120 3.61 0.41 8.85
C GLN A 120 3.85 -0.51 7.65
N SER A 121 4.00 -1.81 7.93
CA SER A 121 4.29 -2.86 6.92
C SER A 121 3.37 -2.81 5.70
N GLY A 122 2.06 -2.58 5.89
CA GLY A 122 1.11 -2.51 4.77
C GLY A 122 1.35 -1.34 3.80
N LEU A 123 1.74 -0.15 4.29
CA LEU A 123 2.06 0.98 3.41
C LEU A 123 3.37 0.75 2.63
N LEU A 124 4.36 0.11 3.26
CA LEU A 124 5.62 -0.24 2.60
C LEU A 124 5.39 -1.30 1.51
N GLN A 125 4.58 -2.30 1.82
CA GLN A 125 4.24 -3.37 0.88
C GLN A 125 3.47 -2.84 -0.33
N MET A 126 2.46 -1.99 -0.11
CA MET A 126 1.75 -1.33 -1.19
C MET A 126 2.67 -0.45 -2.03
N PHE A 127 3.52 0.34 -1.39
CA PHE A 127 4.47 1.20 -2.09
C PHE A 127 5.31 0.40 -3.07
N LEU A 128 5.94 -0.69 -2.59
CA LEU A 128 6.76 -1.58 -3.41
C LEU A 128 5.93 -2.25 -4.51
N GLN A 129 4.71 -2.70 -4.22
CA GLN A 129 3.84 -3.35 -5.20
C GLN A 129 3.50 -2.41 -6.36
N VAL A 130 3.27 -1.13 -6.10
CA VAL A 130 3.03 -0.15 -7.16
C VAL A 130 4.27 0.01 -8.05
N GLN A 131 5.47 0.04 -7.48
CA GLN A 131 6.71 0.13 -8.26
C GLN A 131 6.91 -1.11 -9.15
N VAL A 132 6.69 -2.30 -8.60
CA VAL A 132 6.82 -3.57 -9.34
C VAL A 132 5.80 -3.66 -10.47
N ALA A 133 4.55 -3.28 -10.21
CA ALA A 133 3.51 -3.27 -11.23
C ALA A 133 3.80 -2.26 -12.36
N ALA A 134 4.48 -1.15 -12.04
CA ALA A 134 4.83 -0.16 -13.03
C ALA A 134 5.88 -0.68 -14.02
N VAL A 135 6.90 -1.38 -13.52
CA VAL A 135 7.97 -1.96 -14.33
C VAL A 135 7.52 -3.21 -15.09
N ALA A 136 6.69 -4.07 -14.48
CA ALA A 136 6.24 -5.31 -15.11
C ALA A 136 5.21 -5.11 -16.24
N ALA A 137 4.76 -3.87 -16.50
CA ALA A 137 3.67 -3.59 -17.42
C ALA A 137 4.08 -3.60 -18.90
N ASP A 138 5.36 -3.38 -19.22
CA ASP A 138 5.86 -3.46 -20.61
C ASP A 138 6.19 -4.90 -21.06
N GLY A 139 6.24 -5.84 -20.11
CA GLY A 139 6.48 -7.26 -20.34
C GLY A 139 7.95 -7.70 -20.30
N GLU A 140 8.91 -6.77 -20.22
CA GLU A 140 10.34 -7.05 -20.13
C GLU A 140 11.01 -6.16 -19.07
N VAL A 141 11.21 -6.71 -17.87
CA VAL A 141 11.95 -5.98 -16.82
C VAL A 141 13.42 -5.86 -17.21
N HIS A 142 13.88 -4.64 -17.49
CA HIS A 142 15.29 -4.41 -17.80
C HIS A 142 16.19 -4.54 -16.56
N GLU A 143 17.48 -4.80 -16.77
CA GLU A 143 18.44 -5.02 -15.69
C GLU A 143 18.60 -3.77 -14.79
N ASN A 144 18.54 -2.57 -15.35
CA ASN A 144 18.66 -1.34 -14.56
C ASN A 144 17.41 -1.07 -13.71
N GLU A 145 16.21 -1.35 -14.22
CA GLU A 145 14.96 -1.22 -13.47
C GLU A 145 14.88 -2.27 -12.36
N HIS A 146 15.30 -3.50 -12.65
CA HIS A 146 15.45 -4.56 -11.66
C HIS A 146 16.36 -4.08 -10.51
N ASP A 147 17.55 -3.58 -10.82
CA ASP A 147 18.50 -3.11 -9.82
C ASP A 147 17.94 -1.92 -9.02
N MET A 148 17.18 -1.04 -9.68
CA MET A 148 16.50 0.06 -9.02
C MET A 148 15.40 -0.42 -8.08
N LEU A 149 14.58 -1.40 -8.49
CA LEU A 149 13.54 -2.01 -7.65
C LEU A 149 14.15 -2.72 -6.44
N VAL A 150 15.25 -3.43 -6.63
CA VAL A 150 15.99 -4.07 -5.52
C VAL A 150 16.55 -3.01 -4.57
N ARG A 151 17.09 -1.91 -5.08
CA ARG A 151 17.53 -0.77 -4.25
C ARG A 151 16.38 -0.16 -3.48
N VAL A 152 15.22 0.02 -4.10
CA VAL A 152 13.99 0.49 -3.44
C VAL A 152 13.57 -0.49 -2.34
N ALA A 153 13.50 -1.78 -2.63
CA ALA A 153 13.14 -2.82 -1.67
C ALA A 153 14.05 -2.82 -0.43
N ARG A 154 15.37 -2.77 -0.64
CA ARG A 154 16.36 -2.65 0.45
C ARG A 154 16.21 -1.33 1.20
N GLY A 155 15.99 -0.23 0.48
CA GLY A 155 15.77 1.10 1.06
C GLY A 155 14.49 1.20 1.88
N LEU A 156 13.49 0.35 1.61
CA LEU A 156 12.27 0.20 2.41
C LEU A 156 12.45 -0.74 3.62
N GLY A 157 13.61 -1.38 3.76
CA GLY A 157 13.95 -2.24 4.90
C GLY A 157 13.44 -3.69 4.78
N LEU A 158 13.22 -4.19 3.57
CA LEU A 158 12.94 -5.62 3.35
C LEU A 158 14.15 -6.48 3.76
N SER A 159 13.90 -7.67 4.30
CA SER A 159 14.95 -8.64 4.59
C SER A 159 15.51 -9.26 3.31
N GLU A 160 16.74 -9.77 3.35
CA GLU A 160 17.37 -10.42 2.18
C GLU A 160 16.49 -11.53 1.58
N SER A 161 15.85 -12.34 2.42
CA SER A 161 14.91 -13.38 1.95
C SER A 161 13.69 -12.81 1.19
N GLN A 162 13.22 -11.61 1.56
CA GLN A 162 12.11 -10.95 0.87
C GLN A 162 12.57 -10.32 -0.45
N VAL A 163 13.81 -9.82 -0.50
CA VAL A 163 14.44 -9.32 -1.72
C VAL A 163 14.66 -10.46 -2.71
N GLU A 164 15.24 -11.58 -2.27
CA GLU A 164 15.42 -12.78 -3.10
C GLU A 164 14.10 -13.28 -3.70
N GLN A 165 13.03 -13.25 -2.90
CA GLN A 165 11.69 -13.62 -3.36
C GLN A 165 11.17 -12.64 -4.42
N LEU A 166 11.33 -11.33 -4.20
CA LEU A 166 10.95 -10.31 -5.19
C LEU A 166 11.70 -10.52 -6.50
N GLU A 167 13.01 -10.71 -6.44
CA GLU A 167 13.83 -10.96 -7.63
C GLU A 167 13.42 -12.24 -8.36
N ALA A 168 13.08 -13.31 -7.64
CA ALA A 168 12.56 -14.55 -8.24
C ALA A 168 11.22 -14.32 -8.97
N MET A 169 10.35 -13.46 -8.44
CA MET A 169 9.10 -13.08 -9.10
C MET A 169 9.36 -12.26 -10.37
N LEU A 170 10.26 -11.27 -10.30
CA LEU A 170 10.62 -10.43 -11.46
C LEU A 170 11.26 -11.24 -12.59
N ARG A 171 12.13 -12.21 -12.25
CA ARG A 171 12.78 -13.11 -13.24
C ARG A 171 11.85 -14.17 -13.83
N GLY A 172 10.73 -14.48 -13.18
CA GLY A 172 9.81 -15.58 -13.55
C GLY A 172 8.68 -15.20 -14.51
N GLY A 173 8.60 -13.95 -14.98
CA GLY A 173 7.46 -13.37 -15.68
C GLY A 173 7.11 -13.89 -17.09
N ALA A 174 7.79 -14.91 -17.64
CA ALA A 174 7.63 -15.29 -19.05
C ALA A 174 7.65 -16.81 -19.36
N ALA A 175 7.05 -17.67 -18.53
CA ALA A 175 6.95 -19.10 -18.87
C ALA A 175 5.57 -19.69 -18.54
N GLY A 176 4.66 -19.63 -19.51
CA GLY A 176 3.37 -20.32 -19.47
C GLY A 176 3.39 -21.61 -20.30
N GLY A 177 3.08 -22.75 -19.67
CA GLY A 177 2.75 -24.00 -20.37
C GLY A 177 3.04 -25.27 -19.58
N ALA A 178 2.03 -25.80 -18.89
CA ALA A 178 1.94 -27.14 -18.27
C ALA A 178 2.63 -27.39 -16.90
N ALA A 179 3.41 -26.46 -16.34
CA ALA A 179 3.92 -26.51 -14.95
C ALA A 179 3.00 -25.81 -13.90
N GLU A 180 1.83 -25.37 -14.36
CA GLU A 180 0.96 -24.37 -13.73
C GLU A 180 0.33 -24.81 -12.39
N GLN A 181 0.11 -26.11 -12.17
CA GLN A 181 -0.50 -26.59 -10.91
C GLN A 181 0.50 -26.70 -9.76
N GLN A 182 1.72 -27.17 -10.00
CA GLN A 182 2.77 -27.27 -9.00
C GLN A 182 3.36 -25.89 -8.67
N GLN A 183 3.59 -25.05 -9.69
CA GLN A 183 3.97 -23.65 -9.51
C GLN A 183 2.91 -22.90 -8.70
N SER A 184 1.61 -23.11 -8.94
CA SER A 184 0.56 -22.39 -8.18
C SER A 184 0.57 -22.65 -6.68
N LEU A 185 1.04 -23.83 -6.23
CA LEU A 185 1.08 -24.20 -4.82
C LEU A 185 2.34 -23.65 -4.15
N GLU A 186 3.50 -23.78 -4.79
CA GLU A 186 4.73 -23.13 -4.33
C GLU A 186 4.55 -21.60 -4.28
N ASP A 187 3.91 -21.01 -5.29
CA ASP A 187 3.62 -19.59 -5.33
C ASP A 187 2.63 -19.18 -4.25
N ALA A 188 1.66 -20.03 -3.90
CA ALA A 188 0.80 -19.77 -2.75
C ALA A 188 1.58 -19.72 -1.42
N TYR A 189 2.55 -20.63 -1.21
CA TYR A 189 3.43 -20.60 -0.04
C TYR A 189 4.30 -19.35 -0.01
N LYS A 190 4.82 -18.94 -1.18
CA LYS A 190 5.55 -17.67 -1.37
C LYS A 190 4.68 -16.45 -1.05
N VAL A 191 3.44 -16.37 -1.55
CA VAL A 191 2.50 -15.26 -1.26
C VAL A 191 2.28 -15.11 0.25
N LEU A 192 2.24 -16.22 1.00
CA LEU A 192 2.14 -16.21 2.46
C LEU A 192 3.48 -16.03 3.20
N GLY A 193 4.61 -16.05 2.47
CA GLY A 193 5.95 -15.90 3.03
C GLY A 193 6.36 -17.04 3.97
N VAL A 194 5.90 -18.26 3.70
CA VAL A 194 6.13 -19.44 4.56
C VAL A 194 6.66 -20.62 3.76
N SER A 195 7.46 -21.49 4.40
CA SER A 195 7.95 -22.73 3.79
C SER A 195 6.81 -23.75 3.60
N PRO A 196 6.85 -24.63 2.58
CA PRO A 196 5.92 -25.75 2.45
C PRO A 196 5.87 -26.67 3.68
N GLU A 197 6.96 -26.74 4.45
CA GLU A 197 7.12 -27.60 5.62
C GLU A 197 6.50 -27.02 6.91
N VAL A 198 5.99 -25.78 6.89
CA VAL A 198 5.45 -25.15 8.11
C VAL A 198 4.24 -25.91 8.66
N SER A 199 4.06 -25.87 9.98
CA SER A 199 2.86 -26.45 10.60
C SER A 199 1.58 -25.70 10.20
N ASP A 200 0.42 -26.37 10.25
CA ASP A 200 -0.87 -25.72 9.98
C ASP A 200 -1.14 -24.54 10.93
N ALA A 201 -0.63 -24.61 12.15
CA ALA A 201 -0.74 -23.53 13.13
C ALA A 201 0.05 -22.29 12.69
N GLU A 202 1.27 -22.48 12.17
CA GLU A 202 2.12 -21.40 11.65
C GLU A 202 1.56 -20.82 10.35
N LEU A 203 1.08 -21.67 9.45
CA LEU A 203 0.40 -21.26 8.22
C LEU A 203 -0.80 -20.33 8.53
N LYS A 204 -1.67 -20.75 9.46
CA LYS A 204 -2.83 -19.96 9.89
C LYS A 204 -2.43 -18.66 10.58
N LYS A 205 -1.33 -18.65 11.31
CA LYS A 205 -0.77 -17.45 11.95
C LYS A 205 -0.28 -16.45 10.91
N ALA A 206 0.48 -16.91 9.91
CA ALA A 206 0.96 -16.09 8.80
C ALA A 206 -0.20 -15.46 8.01
N TYR A 207 -1.20 -16.27 7.65
CA TYR A 207 -2.42 -15.80 6.99
C TYR A 207 -3.12 -14.68 7.77
N ARG A 208 -3.37 -14.88 9.07
CA ARG A 208 -4.03 -13.86 9.92
C ARG A 208 -3.21 -12.58 10.03
N LYS A 209 -1.88 -12.70 10.09
CA LYS A 209 -0.98 -11.55 10.13
C LYS A 209 -1.10 -10.74 8.83
N LEU A 210 -0.94 -11.39 7.67
CA LEU A 210 -1.01 -10.74 6.37
C LEU A 210 -2.39 -10.12 6.10
N MET A 211 -3.48 -10.80 6.46
CA MET A 211 -4.83 -10.24 6.38
C MET A 211 -4.98 -9.00 7.26
N SER A 212 -4.43 -9.03 8.49
CA SER A 212 -4.47 -7.87 9.38
C SER A 212 -3.65 -6.69 8.86
N GLU A 213 -2.55 -6.94 8.16
CA GLU A 213 -1.66 -5.91 7.63
C GLU A 213 -2.22 -5.26 6.37
N ASN A 214 -2.94 -6.03 5.54
CA ASN A 214 -3.42 -5.60 4.24
C ASN A 214 -4.93 -5.25 4.21
N HIS A 215 -5.68 -5.43 5.32
CA HIS A 215 -7.12 -5.18 5.31
C HIS A 215 -7.45 -3.69 5.03
N PRO A 216 -8.38 -3.39 4.10
CA PRO A 216 -8.74 -2.02 3.73
C PRO A 216 -9.15 -1.18 4.94
N ASP A 217 -10.00 -1.70 5.85
CA ASP A 217 -10.42 -0.95 7.04
C ASP A 217 -9.27 -0.58 7.99
N LYS A 218 -8.29 -1.48 8.17
CA LYS A 218 -7.16 -1.23 9.06
C LYS A 218 -6.20 -0.22 8.45
N LEU A 219 -6.03 -0.25 7.13
CA LEU A 219 -5.21 0.72 6.42
C LEU A 219 -5.90 2.09 6.31
N ALA A 220 -7.22 2.13 6.10
CA ALA A 220 -8.02 3.35 6.12
C ALA A 220 -7.91 4.06 7.49
N GLY A 221 -8.01 3.29 8.59
CA GLY A 221 -7.77 3.80 9.94
C GLY A 221 -6.36 4.32 10.20
N ARG A 222 -5.41 4.03 9.30
CA ARG A 222 -4.00 4.45 9.35
C ARG A 222 -3.66 5.58 8.38
N GLY A 223 -4.65 6.13 7.67
CA GLY A 223 -4.48 7.28 6.78
C GLY A 223 -4.23 6.91 5.33
N MET A 224 -4.44 5.66 4.94
CA MET A 224 -4.44 5.25 3.53
C MET A 224 -5.51 6.04 2.74
N PRO A 225 -5.22 6.43 1.48
CA PRO A 225 -6.22 6.97 0.57
C PRO A 225 -7.41 6.02 0.39
N ASP A 226 -8.64 6.54 0.47
CA ASP A 226 -9.85 5.77 0.12
C ASP A 226 -9.76 5.23 -1.31
N SER A 227 -9.02 5.92 -2.17
CA SER A 227 -8.81 5.52 -3.53
C SER A 227 -7.86 4.34 -3.73
N MET A 228 -7.12 3.94 -2.70
CA MET A 228 -6.29 2.74 -2.76
C MET A 228 -7.01 1.52 -2.17
N ARG A 229 -8.23 1.69 -1.66
CA ARG A 229 -8.98 0.67 -0.93
C ARG A 229 -9.21 -0.58 -1.78
N GLU A 230 -9.41 -0.41 -3.08
CA GLU A 230 -9.54 -1.50 -4.06
C GLU A 230 -8.26 -2.36 -4.15
N MET A 231 -7.06 -1.74 -4.17
CA MET A 231 -5.80 -2.51 -4.15
C MET A 231 -5.63 -3.33 -2.88
N ALA A 232 -6.02 -2.78 -1.73
CA ALA A 232 -6.01 -3.53 -0.47
C ALA A 232 -7.01 -4.70 -0.51
N GLU A 233 -8.20 -4.50 -1.09
CA GLU A 233 -9.19 -5.56 -1.31
C GLU A 233 -8.62 -6.68 -2.20
N GLU A 234 -8.08 -6.34 -3.37
CA GLU A 234 -7.42 -7.28 -4.26
C GLU A 234 -6.31 -8.07 -3.54
N LYS A 235 -5.48 -7.38 -2.74
CA LYS A 235 -4.39 -8.03 -2.02
C LYS A 235 -4.91 -9.00 -0.95
N THR A 236 -5.94 -8.61 -0.21
CA THR A 236 -6.58 -9.53 0.75
C THR A 236 -7.20 -10.73 0.06
N GLN A 237 -7.76 -10.55 -1.15
CA GLN A 237 -8.31 -11.64 -1.94
C GLN A 237 -7.21 -12.58 -2.43
N GLU A 238 -6.07 -12.06 -2.88
CA GLU A 238 -4.89 -12.84 -3.28
C GLU A 238 -4.37 -13.68 -2.09
N ILE A 239 -4.23 -13.08 -0.91
CA ILE A 239 -3.80 -13.75 0.33
C ILE A 239 -4.79 -14.85 0.73
N ALA A 240 -6.10 -14.58 0.66
CA ALA A 240 -7.14 -15.57 0.94
C ALA A 240 -7.09 -16.74 -0.05
N ASN A 241 -6.96 -16.44 -1.34
CA ASN A 241 -6.86 -17.43 -2.40
C ASN A 241 -5.63 -18.34 -2.20
N ALA A 242 -4.47 -17.77 -1.84
CA ALA A 242 -3.25 -18.54 -1.57
C ALA A 242 -3.44 -19.49 -0.37
N TYR A 243 -4.00 -19.00 0.73
CA TYR A 243 -4.29 -19.81 1.91
C TYR A 243 -5.25 -20.97 1.60
N ASP A 244 -6.32 -20.70 0.86
CA ASP A 244 -7.31 -21.72 0.49
C ASP A 244 -6.71 -22.80 -0.43
N ARG A 245 -5.82 -22.43 -1.36
CA ARG A 245 -5.10 -23.39 -2.21
C ARG A 245 -4.20 -24.30 -1.38
N ILE A 246 -3.40 -23.75 -0.48
CA ILE A 246 -2.52 -24.54 0.40
C ILE A 246 -3.34 -25.50 1.25
N LYS A 247 -4.41 -25.00 1.87
CA LYS A 247 -5.28 -25.80 2.72
C LYS A 247 -5.87 -26.98 1.96
N LYS A 248 -6.42 -26.75 0.76
CA LYS A 248 -6.96 -27.81 -0.11
C LYS A 248 -5.90 -28.84 -0.50
N ALA A 249 -4.69 -28.40 -0.84
CA ALA A 249 -3.61 -29.31 -1.20
C ALA A 249 -3.17 -30.20 -0.03
N ARG A 250 -3.06 -29.64 1.19
CA ARG A 250 -2.75 -30.41 2.41
C ARG A 250 -3.86 -31.40 2.77
N GLU A 251 -5.12 -31.01 2.59
CA GLU A 251 -6.28 -31.89 2.80
C GLU A 251 -6.35 -33.05 1.80
N GLN A 252 -5.89 -32.84 0.56
CA GLN A 252 -5.86 -33.89 -0.47
C GLN A 252 -4.67 -34.85 -0.33
N ALA A 253 -3.62 -34.43 0.37
CA ALA A 253 -2.41 -35.23 0.61
C ALA A 253 -2.44 -36.04 1.92
N ALA A 254 -3.45 -35.81 2.77
CA ALA A 254 -3.70 -36.49 4.04
C ALA A 254 -4.67 -37.66 3.86
#